data_AF-A0A244EYC1-F1
#
_entry.id   AF-A0A244EYC1-F1
#
_cell.length_a   1.000
_cell.length_b   1.000
_cell.length_c   1.000
_cell.angle_alpha   90.00
_cell.angle_beta   90.00
_cell.angle_gamma   90.00
#
_symmetry.space_group_name_H-M   'P 1'
#
loop_
_entity.id
_entity.type
_entity.pdbx_description
1 polymer ?
#
loop_
_entity_poly.entity_id
_entity_poly.type
_entity_poly.pdbx_seq_one_letter_code
_entity_poly.pdbx_strand_id
1 'polypeptide(L)'
;KQIAGWLARNEQKLLAHPELRANEPTPLAKKEAEILAPKESKRQKPIDKEDELPPPNRNPLLGVLEDSVFAQKISKPTKAFSKEGQNIYSQAAGQPIKTVADLTSALKKGIIKPSQVPLDYVSIDGHNVIANTRSSTALINAGIPKSQWYGANKTGVIAYDSITFDDLVRDQLRKNYGGSALNARR
;
A
#
# COMPACT_ATOMS: atom_id res chain seq x y z
N LYS A 1 11.36 -10.41 -20.57
CA LYS A 1 11.97 -9.57 -19.49
C LYS A 1 11.14 -8.33 -19.11
N GLN A 2 10.03 -8.00 -19.78
CA GLN A 2 9.33 -6.73 -19.58
C GLN A 2 8.50 -6.62 -18.28
N ILE A 3 7.94 -7.74 -17.80
CA ILE A 3 7.02 -7.82 -16.65
C ILE A 3 7.67 -7.41 -15.31
N ALA A 4 8.89 -7.88 -15.03
CA ALA A 4 9.61 -7.55 -13.78
C ALA A 4 10.02 -6.07 -13.70
N GLY A 5 10.31 -5.46 -14.85
CA GLY A 5 10.53 -4.02 -14.92
C GLY A 5 9.22 -3.23 -14.84
N TRP A 6 8.08 -3.83 -15.17
CA TRP A 6 6.77 -3.18 -15.09
C TRP A 6 6.43 -2.87 -13.63
N LEU A 7 6.46 -3.81 -12.70
CA LEU A 7 6.17 -3.52 -11.27
C LEU A 7 7.17 -2.53 -10.64
N ALA A 8 8.45 -2.65 -10.98
CA ALA A 8 9.47 -1.71 -10.52
C ALA A 8 9.36 -0.32 -11.17
N ARG A 9 8.55 -0.14 -12.23
CA ARG A 9 8.31 1.16 -12.89
C ARG A 9 6.89 1.68 -12.65
N ASN A 10 5.91 0.79 -12.47
CA ASN A 10 4.48 1.04 -12.27
C ASN A 10 4.04 0.87 -10.81
N GLU A 11 4.92 1.21 -9.86
CA GLU A 11 4.53 1.50 -8.47
C GLU A 11 3.38 2.55 -8.40
N GLN A 12 3.14 3.30 -9.50
CA GLN A 12 2.01 4.19 -9.75
C GLN A 12 0.61 3.59 -9.54
N LYS A 13 0.25 2.53 -10.28
CA LYS A 13 -1.10 1.93 -10.21
C LYS A 13 -1.36 1.23 -8.88
N LEU A 14 -0.28 0.98 -8.16
CA LEU A 14 -0.20 0.27 -6.91
C LEU A 14 -0.42 1.20 -5.71
N LEU A 15 0.33 2.30 -5.66
CA LEU A 15 0.29 3.29 -4.58
C LEU A 15 -0.82 4.35 -4.73
N ALA A 16 -1.45 4.47 -5.90
CA ALA A 16 -2.51 5.44 -6.14
C ALA A 16 -3.83 4.98 -5.51
N HIS A 17 -3.96 5.18 -4.20
CA HIS A 17 -5.26 5.33 -3.54
C HIS A 17 -5.60 6.82 -3.49
N PRO A 18 -6.43 7.36 -4.41
CA PRO A 18 -6.86 8.75 -4.37
C PRO A 18 -7.75 9.09 -3.15
N GLU A 19 -8.14 8.12 -2.32
CA GLU A 19 -9.06 8.32 -1.19
C GLU A 19 -8.39 8.79 0.13
N LEU A 20 -7.10 9.11 0.13
CA LEU A 20 -6.43 9.75 1.28
C LEU A 20 -6.34 11.27 1.20
N ARG A 21 -7.03 11.92 0.25
CA ARG A 21 -7.23 13.37 0.26
C ARG A 21 -8.46 13.74 1.10
N ALA A 22 -8.34 13.66 2.41
CA ALA A 22 -9.24 14.37 3.32
C ALA A 22 -8.43 15.38 4.12
N ASN A 23 -8.12 16.52 3.49
CA ASN A 23 -7.99 17.76 4.23
C ASN A 23 -8.29 18.93 3.28
N GLU A 24 -9.58 19.20 3.08
CA GLU A 24 -10.01 20.55 2.70
C GLU A 24 -10.23 21.33 4.00
N PRO A 25 -9.41 22.34 4.35
CA PRO A 25 -9.85 23.33 5.31
C PRO A 25 -10.88 24.21 4.60
N THR A 26 -12.15 23.99 4.91
CA THR A 26 -13.25 24.86 4.47
C THR A 26 -12.98 26.29 4.98
N PRO A 27 -12.98 27.34 4.13
CA PRO A 27 -12.98 28.70 4.62
C PRO A 27 -14.37 29.04 5.17
N LEU A 28 -14.40 29.42 6.45
CA LEU A 28 -15.55 29.99 7.15
C LEU A 28 -16.13 31.19 6.40
N ALA A 29 -17.39 31.09 5.97
CA ALA A 29 -18.25 32.24 5.72
C ALA A 29 -19.54 32.07 6.54
N LYS A 30 -19.73 33.01 7.47
CA LYS A 30 -20.90 33.17 8.35
C LYS A 30 -22.21 33.28 7.55
N LYS A 31 -23.26 32.60 8.02
CA LYS A 31 -24.60 33.19 8.19
C LYS A 31 -25.46 32.31 9.11
N GLU A 32 -26.02 32.96 10.11
CA GLU A 32 -27.06 32.45 11.02
C GLU A 32 -28.30 31.95 10.25
N ALA A 33 -28.91 30.85 10.72
CA ALA A 33 -30.11 30.90 11.55
C ALA A 33 -30.53 29.48 11.98
N GLU A 34 -31.07 29.41 13.21
CA GLU A 34 -31.74 28.29 13.91
C GLU A 34 -32.48 27.28 13.00
N ILE A 35 -32.61 26.01 13.37
CA ILE A 35 -33.66 25.54 14.29
C ILE A 35 -33.36 24.10 14.78
N LEU A 36 -33.38 23.94 16.12
CA LEU A 36 -33.79 22.79 16.97
C LEU A 36 -33.22 21.36 16.74
N ALA A 37 -32.47 20.88 17.75
CA ALA A 37 -32.26 19.46 18.07
C ALA A 37 -33.47 18.90 18.88
N PRO A 38 -33.73 17.57 19.07
CA PRO A 38 -32.76 16.63 19.66
C PRO A 38 -32.82 15.10 19.30
N LYS A 39 -31.68 14.44 19.56
CA LYS A 39 -31.46 13.05 20.06
C LYS A 39 -31.71 11.80 19.19
N GLU A 40 -30.59 11.22 18.76
CA GLU A 40 -30.08 9.84 19.03
C GLU A 40 -31.07 8.65 19.10
N SER A 41 -30.91 7.68 18.17
CA SER A 41 -31.28 6.26 18.40
C SER A 41 -30.68 5.34 17.32
N LYS A 42 -29.78 4.44 17.75
CA LYS A 42 -29.35 3.23 17.03
C LYS A 42 -30.57 2.38 16.60
N ARG A 43 -30.59 1.92 15.35
CA ARG A 43 -31.19 0.62 14.99
C ARG A 43 -30.41 -0.02 13.84
N GLN A 44 -29.75 -1.12 14.17
CA GLN A 44 -29.09 -2.04 13.25
C GLN A 44 -30.10 -3.05 12.68
N LYS A 45 -29.66 -3.67 11.56
CA LYS A 45 -29.90 -5.04 11.03
C LYS A 45 -30.82 -5.13 9.79
N PRO A 46 -30.66 -6.15 8.92
CA PRO A 46 -29.80 -7.34 9.05
C PRO A 46 -28.87 -7.67 7.87
N ILE A 47 -27.92 -8.55 8.20
CA ILE A 47 -27.04 -9.38 7.37
C ILE A 47 -27.88 -10.35 6.55
N ASP A 48 -27.58 -10.51 5.25
CA ASP A 48 -27.71 -11.76 4.49
C ASP A 48 -26.94 -11.63 3.16
N LYS A 49 -25.78 -12.30 3.07
CA LYS A 49 -25.18 -12.95 1.87
C LYS A 49 -23.68 -13.21 2.11
N GLU A 50 -23.43 -14.34 2.76
CA GLU A 50 -22.20 -15.12 2.60
C GLU A 50 -22.32 -15.83 1.23
N ASP A 51 -21.49 -15.45 0.25
CA ASP A 51 -21.05 -16.23 -0.95
C ASP A 51 -20.45 -15.36 -2.08
N GLU A 52 -20.15 -14.08 -1.84
CA GLU A 52 -19.16 -13.36 -2.65
C GLU A 52 -17.87 -13.26 -1.85
N LEU A 53 -16.75 -13.67 -2.48
CA LEU A 53 -15.40 -13.28 -2.05
C LEU A 53 -15.44 -11.82 -1.60
N PRO A 54 -14.92 -11.47 -0.41
CA PRO A 54 -15.02 -10.12 0.09
C PRO A 54 -14.49 -9.16 -0.99
N PRO A 55 -15.20 -8.06 -1.30
CA PRO A 55 -14.70 -7.07 -2.25
C PRO A 55 -13.28 -6.72 -1.84
N PRO A 56 -12.31 -6.61 -2.78
CA PRO A 56 -10.92 -6.37 -2.42
C PRO A 56 -10.89 -5.15 -1.51
N ASN A 57 -10.52 -5.38 -0.25
CA ASN A 57 -10.58 -4.37 0.78
C ASN A 57 -9.68 -3.21 0.32
N ARG A 58 -10.31 -2.10 -0.12
CA ARG A 58 -9.60 -0.99 -0.76
C ARG A 58 -8.79 -0.18 0.23
N ASN A 59 -9.01 -0.37 1.54
CA ASN A 59 -8.31 0.33 2.59
C ASN A 59 -7.11 -0.50 3.07
N PRO A 60 -5.90 0.10 3.13
CA PRO A 60 -4.74 -0.57 3.70
C PRO A 60 -4.99 -1.00 5.15
N LEU A 61 -4.71 -2.27 5.46
CA LEU A 61 -4.89 -2.85 6.78
C LEU A 61 -3.59 -2.85 7.57
N LEU A 62 -3.65 -2.37 8.82
CA LEU A 62 -2.53 -2.39 9.76
C LEU A 62 -2.20 -3.83 10.17
N GLY A 63 -0.91 -4.18 10.15
CA GLY A 63 -0.39 -5.44 10.70
C GLY A 63 -0.62 -6.69 9.84
N VAL A 64 -1.40 -6.60 8.77
CA VAL A 64 -1.71 -7.74 7.87
C VAL A 64 -0.48 -8.37 7.20
N LEU A 65 0.66 -7.69 7.27
CA LEU A 65 1.93 -8.08 6.67
C LEU A 65 2.93 -8.69 7.65
N GLU A 66 2.56 -8.92 8.91
CA GLU A 66 3.47 -9.48 9.91
C GLU A 66 4.13 -10.79 9.46
N ASP A 67 3.33 -11.74 8.99
CA ASP A 67 3.79 -13.04 8.47
C ASP A 67 4.05 -13.05 6.95
N SER A 68 4.11 -11.88 6.31
CA SER A 68 4.25 -11.78 4.86
C SER A 68 5.67 -12.10 4.38
N VAL A 69 5.75 -12.56 3.13
CA VAL A 69 7.01 -12.81 2.40
C VAL A 69 7.19 -11.82 1.26
N PHE A 70 8.42 -11.68 0.75
CA PHE A 70 8.73 -10.79 -0.36
C PHE A 70 8.78 -11.51 -1.71
N ALA A 71 8.12 -10.96 -2.72
CA ALA A 71 8.19 -11.47 -4.10
C ALA A 71 9.59 -11.29 -4.75
N GLN A 72 10.40 -10.37 -4.21
CA GLN A 72 11.72 -10.05 -4.74
C GLN A 72 12.74 -9.72 -3.65
N LYS A 73 14.01 -9.59 -4.07
CA LYS A 73 15.12 -9.16 -3.22
C LYS A 73 14.97 -7.69 -2.77
N ILE A 74 15.44 -7.41 -1.56
CA ILE A 74 15.50 -6.05 -0.96
C ILE A 74 16.23 -5.08 -1.91
N SER A 75 15.71 -3.86 -2.01
CA SER A 75 16.26 -2.81 -2.88
C SER A 75 17.49 -2.14 -2.26
N LYS A 76 18.33 -1.52 -3.09
CA LYS A 76 19.43 -0.67 -2.60
C LYS A 76 18.87 0.68 -2.13
N PRO A 77 19.40 1.30 -1.06
CA PRO A 77 18.98 2.63 -0.60
C PRO A 77 19.07 3.73 -1.66
N THR A 78 20.02 3.61 -2.60
CA THR A 78 20.25 4.56 -3.69
C THR A 78 19.26 4.43 -4.85
N LYS A 79 18.36 3.43 -4.83
CA LYS A 79 17.38 3.28 -5.90
C LYS A 79 16.34 4.39 -5.83
N ALA A 80 16.16 5.07 -6.95
CA ALA A 80 15.09 6.03 -7.13
C ALA A 80 13.73 5.33 -7.24
N PHE A 81 12.70 6.00 -6.73
CA PHE A 81 11.31 5.65 -6.99
C PHE A 81 10.91 6.02 -8.42
N SER A 82 9.76 5.51 -8.90
CA SER A 82 9.11 6.05 -10.10
C SER A 82 8.80 7.54 -9.91
N LYS A 83 8.60 8.30 -11.00
CA LYS A 83 8.33 9.74 -10.93
C LYS A 83 7.17 10.08 -10.01
N GLU A 84 6.20 9.19 -9.93
CA GLU A 84 4.98 9.38 -9.16
C GLU A 84 5.10 8.87 -7.74
N GLY A 85 5.87 7.81 -7.50
CA GLY A 85 6.28 7.48 -6.13
C GLY A 85 7.04 8.66 -5.52
N GLN A 86 7.93 9.28 -6.29
CA GLN A 86 8.59 10.52 -5.88
C GLN A 86 7.57 11.62 -5.61
N ASN A 87 6.59 11.84 -6.48
CA ASN A 87 5.56 12.85 -6.26
C ASN A 87 4.73 12.58 -4.99
N ILE A 88 4.19 11.37 -4.82
CA ILE A 88 3.36 10.98 -3.67
C ILE A 88 4.13 11.22 -2.36
N TYR A 89 5.36 10.69 -2.27
CA TYR A 89 6.15 10.85 -1.05
C TYR A 89 6.67 12.27 -0.85
N SER A 90 6.99 12.99 -1.93
CA SER A 90 7.43 14.39 -1.80
C SER A 90 6.30 15.29 -1.31
N GLN A 91 5.08 15.08 -1.82
CA GLN A 91 3.89 15.79 -1.36
C GLN A 91 3.59 15.45 0.11
N ALA A 92 3.65 14.18 0.49
CA ALA A 92 3.43 13.76 1.87
C ALA A 92 4.48 14.32 2.84
N ALA A 93 5.74 14.42 2.41
CA ALA A 93 6.83 14.92 3.24
C ALA A 93 6.97 16.45 3.25
N GLY A 94 6.33 17.16 2.32
CA GLY A 94 6.57 18.59 2.08
C GLY A 94 7.99 18.91 1.56
N GLN A 95 8.76 17.90 1.16
CA GLN A 95 10.14 18.03 0.65
C GLN A 95 10.43 16.94 -0.38
N PRO A 96 11.40 17.12 -1.29
CA PRO A 96 11.70 16.13 -2.32
C PRO A 96 12.13 14.76 -1.74
N ILE A 97 11.39 13.71 -2.10
CA ILE A 97 11.72 12.31 -1.83
C ILE A 97 11.99 11.62 -3.17
N LYS A 98 13.26 11.33 -3.48
CA LYS A 98 13.66 10.74 -4.76
C LYS A 98 13.99 9.26 -4.64
N THR A 99 14.63 8.89 -3.55
CA THR A 99 15.23 7.58 -3.33
C THR A 99 14.69 6.87 -2.10
N VAL A 100 14.94 5.56 -2.01
CA VAL A 100 14.64 4.76 -0.81
C VAL A 100 15.28 5.37 0.44
N ALA A 101 16.50 5.90 0.34
CA ALA A 101 17.19 6.56 1.46
C ALA A 101 16.48 7.84 1.93
N ASP A 102 15.93 8.63 1.01
CA ASP A 102 15.18 9.84 1.35
C ASP A 102 13.90 9.48 2.12
N LEU A 103 13.13 8.50 1.63
CA LEU A 103 11.92 8.02 2.30
C LEU A 103 12.25 7.42 3.69
N THR A 104 13.33 6.64 3.78
CA THR A 104 13.83 6.09 5.05
C THR A 104 14.09 7.20 6.06
N SER A 105 14.75 8.27 5.62
CA SER A 105 15.08 9.42 6.48
C SER A 105 13.82 10.16 6.92
N ALA A 106 12.85 10.35 6.02
CA ALA A 106 11.57 10.96 6.35
C ALA A 106 10.76 10.14 7.36
N LEU A 107 10.77 8.81 7.23
CA LEU A 107 10.15 7.88 8.18
C LEU A 107 10.82 7.95 9.57
N LYS A 108 12.15 7.88 9.62
CA LYS A 108 12.91 7.99 10.88
C LYS A 108 12.69 9.32 11.60
N LYS A 109 12.53 10.40 10.85
CA LYS A 109 12.25 11.75 11.39
C LYS A 109 10.77 11.95 11.76
N GLY A 110 9.89 10.98 11.45
CA GLY A 110 8.45 11.09 11.67
C GLY A 110 7.75 12.10 10.73
N ILE A 111 8.45 12.57 9.69
CA ILE A 111 7.89 13.48 8.68
C ILE A 111 6.85 12.74 7.84
N ILE A 112 7.15 11.48 7.51
CA ILE A 112 6.19 10.53 6.94
C ILE A 112 5.87 9.49 8.00
N LYS A 113 4.59 9.16 8.16
CA LYS A 113 4.12 8.08 9.03
C LYS A 113 4.08 6.74 8.28
N PRO A 114 4.22 5.59 8.96
CA PRO A 114 4.09 4.27 8.33
C PRO A 114 2.78 4.09 7.55
N SER A 115 1.67 4.68 8.03
CA SER A 115 0.36 4.65 7.35
C SER A 115 0.31 5.37 6.01
N GLN A 116 1.26 6.27 5.74
CA GLN A 116 1.37 6.98 4.47
C GLN A 116 2.20 6.23 3.43
N VAL A 117 2.69 5.03 3.78
CA VAL A 117 3.47 4.16 2.89
C VAL A 117 2.80 2.78 2.82
N PRO A 118 1.60 2.68 2.21
CA PRO A 118 0.94 1.39 2.03
C PRO A 118 1.78 0.48 1.13
N LEU A 119 1.79 -0.81 1.44
CA LEU A 119 2.46 -1.84 0.68
C LEU A 119 1.42 -2.74 0.03
N ASP A 120 1.56 -2.96 -1.26
CA ASP A 120 0.67 -3.84 -1.98
C ASP A 120 1.12 -5.29 -1.82
N TYR A 121 0.13 -6.15 -1.58
CA TYR A 121 0.35 -7.58 -1.45
C TYR A 121 -0.75 -8.36 -2.18
N VAL A 122 -0.44 -9.61 -2.48
CA VAL A 122 -1.41 -10.59 -2.97
C VAL A 122 -1.37 -11.82 -2.07
N SER A 123 -2.49 -12.51 -1.95
CA SER A 123 -2.59 -13.77 -1.21
C SER A 123 -2.36 -14.93 -2.18
N ILE A 124 -1.21 -15.59 -2.07
CA ILE A 124 -0.82 -16.75 -2.89
C ILE A 124 -0.64 -17.94 -1.96
N ASP A 125 -1.42 -19.00 -2.20
CA ASP A 125 -1.31 -20.27 -1.49
C ASP A 125 -1.39 -20.12 0.05
N GLY A 126 -2.26 -19.20 0.52
CA GLY A 126 -2.44 -18.90 1.94
C GLY A 126 -1.41 -17.93 2.54
N HIS A 127 -0.45 -17.44 1.74
CA HIS A 127 0.58 -16.49 2.18
C HIS A 127 0.39 -15.10 1.58
N ASN A 128 0.54 -14.07 2.42
CA ASN A 128 0.61 -12.68 1.93
C ASN A 128 1.99 -12.43 1.34
N VAL A 129 2.04 -12.09 0.06
CA VAL A 129 3.27 -11.83 -0.68
C VAL A 129 3.33 -10.36 -1.06
N ILE A 130 4.29 -9.62 -0.48
CA ILE A 130 4.52 -8.20 -0.77
C ILE A 130 5.13 -8.06 -2.16
N ALA A 131 4.49 -7.23 -3.00
CA ALA A 131 4.94 -6.92 -4.35
C ALA A 131 5.95 -5.75 -4.36
N ASN A 132 5.80 -4.76 -3.46
CA ASN A 132 6.59 -3.55 -3.46
C ASN A 132 7.92 -3.76 -2.75
N THR A 133 9.03 -3.62 -3.46
CA THR A 133 10.37 -3.75 -2.85
C THR A 133 10.95 -2.46 -2.32
N ARG A 134 10.71 -1.30 -2.95
CA ARG A 134 11.35 -0.05 -2.54
C ARG A 134 10.76 0.52 -1.26
N SER A 135 9.44 0.60 -1.19
CA SER A 135 8.71 1.08 -0.01
C SER A 135 8.93 0.20 1.22
N SER A 136 8.85 -1.13 1.05
CA SER A 136 9.15 -2.07 2.13
C SER A 136 10.59 -1.98 2.61
N THR A 137 11.56 -1.83 1.69
CA THR A 137 12.97 -1.58 2.07
C THR A 137 13.11 -0.31 2.91
N ALA A 138 12.40 0.77 2.57
CA ALA A 138 12.45 2.01 3.34
C ALA A 138 11.90 1.83 4.77
N LEU A 139 10.80 1.09 4.93
CA LEU A 139 10.22 0.75 6.24
C LEU A 139 11.17 -0.12 7.08
N ILE A 140 11.79 -1.14 6.47
CA ILE A 140 12.81 -1.99 7.12
C ILE A 140 14.00 -1.14 7.58
N ASN A 141 14.55 -0.31 6.70
CA ASN A 141 15.71 0.53 7.01
C ASN A 141 15.38 1.60 8.06
N ALA A 142 14.12 2.01 8.16
CA ALA A 142 13.61 2.90 9.19
C ALA A 142 13.45 2.21 10.56
N GLY A 143 13.54 0.88 10.61
CA GLY A 143 13.36 0.10 11.84
C GLY A 143 11.89 -0.07 12.23
N ILE A 144 10.96 0.10 11.28
CA ILE A 144 9.52 -0.03 11.55
C ILE A 144 9.15 -1.52 11.49
N PRO A 145 8.60 -2.12 12.56
CA PRO A 145 8.21 -3.53 12.57
C PRO A 145 7.03 -3.78 11.62
N LYS A 146 6.94 -4.99 11.05
CA LYS A 146 5.88 -5.35 10.09
C LYS A 146 4.46 -5.26 10.66
N SER A 147 4.31 -5.44 11.98
CA SER A 147 3.04 -5.21 12.68
C SER A 147 2.53 -3.76 12.58
N GLN A 148 3.41 -2.81 12.26
CA GLN A 148 3.07 -1.40 12.02
C GLN A 148 2.91 -1.05 10.54
N TRP A 149 3.06 -2.02 9.63
CA TRP A 149 2.94 -1.78 8.20
C TRP A 149 1.47 -1.86 7.79
N TYR A 150 1.15 -1.10 6.74
CA TYR A 150 -0.18 -1.07 6.15
C TYR A 150 -0.17 -1.82 4.84
N GLY A 151 -0.96 -2.88 4.72
CA GLY A 151 -1.05 -3.71 3.52
C GLY A 151 -2.31 -3.44 2.72
N ALA A 152 -2.17 -3.16 1.43
CA ALA A 152 -3.28 -3.07 0.47
C ALA A 152 -3.39 -4.38 -0.33
N ASN A 153 -4.53 -5.06 -0.21
CA ASN A 153 -4.75 -6.32 -0.92
C ASN A 153 -5.04 -6.06 -2.41
N LYS A 154 -4.23 -6.62 -3.30
CA LYS A 154 -4.39 -6.55 -4.77
C LYS A 154 -4.69 -7.90 -5.41
N THR A 155 -5.05 -8.91 -4.63
CA THR A 155 -5.43 -10.24 -5.14
C THR A 155 -6.60 -10.11 -6.13
N GLY A 156 -6.46 -10.70 -7.31
CA GLY A 156 -7.41 -10.66 -8.42
C GLY A 156 -7.51 -9.31 -9.14
N VAL A 157 -6.75 -8.29 -8.72
CA VAL A 157 -6.80 -6.96 -9.33
C VAL A 157 -6.04 -6.98 -10.65
N ILE A 158 -6.66 -6.45 -11.72
CA ILE A 158 -6.01 -6.30 -13.02
C ILE A 158 -4.98 -5.17 -12.97
N ALA A 159 -3.75 -5.49 -13.36
CA ALA A 159 -2.65 -4.53 -13.41
C ALA A 159 -2.61 -3.80 -14.75
N TYR A 160 -2.62 -4.56 -15.85
CA TYR A 160 -2.72 -4.06 -17.22
C TYR A 160 -3.21 -5.17 -18.16
N ASP A 161 -3.95 -4.78 -19.19
CA ASP A 161 -4.56 -5.70 -20.15
C ASP A 161 -5.34 -6.82 -19.44
N SER A 162 -4.96 -8.08 -19.67
CA SER A 162 -5.50 -9.27 -18.99
C SER A 162 -4.58 -9.83 -17.90
N ILE A 163 -3.55 -9.07 -17.49
CA ILE A 163 -2.57 -9.50 -16.49
C ILE A 163 -2.97 -8.97 -15.10
N THR A 164 -3.13 -9.90 -14.15
CA THR A 164 -3.45 -9.60 -12.75
C THR A 164 -2.20 -9.28 -11.93
N PHE A 165 -2.36 -8.66 -10.77
CA PHE A 165 -1.28 -8.51 -9.80
C PHE A 165 -0.70 -9.85 -9.34
N ASP A 166 -1.54 -10.87 -9.22
CA ASP A 166 -1.16 -12.24 -8.90
C ASP A 166 -0.17 -12.78 -9.94
N ASP A 167 -0.44 -12.60 -11.23
CA ASP A 167 0.45 -13.03 -12.31
C ASP A 167 1.83 -12.36 -12.21
N LEU A 168 1.84 -11.07 -11.89
CA LEU A 168 3.07 -10.31 -11.75
C LEU A 168 3.90 -10.79 -10.56
N VAL A 169 3.25 -11.06 -9.42
CA VAL A 169 3.91 -11.55 -8.22
C VAL A 169 4.38 -13.00 -8.39
N ARG A 170 3.57 -13.88 -8.98
CA ARG A 170 3.97 -15.26 -9.32
C ARG A 170 5.16 -15.29 -10.27
N ASP A 171 5.20 -14.41 -11.28
CA ASP A 171 6.35 -14.30 -12.18
C ASP A 171 7.62 -13.85 -11.44
N GLN A 172 7.50 -12.97 -10.45
CA GLN A 172 8.62 -12.56 -9.61
C GLN A 172 9.10 -13.69 -8.68
N LEU A 173 8.18 -14.38 -8.00
CA LEU A 173 8.48 -15.55 -7.18
C LEU A 173 9.17 -16.63 -8.00
N ARG A 174 8.70 -16.88 -9.23
CA ARG A 174 9.35 -17.83 -10.16
C ARG A 174 10.78 -17.45 -10.47
N LYS A 175 11.04 -16.18 -10.77
CA LYS A 175 12.39 -15.69 -11.12
C LYS A 175 13.36 -15.67 -9.95
N ASN A 176 12.88 -15.41 -8.74
CA ASN A 176 13.72 -15.18 -7.58
C ASN A 176 13.83 -16.39 -6.64
N TYR A 177 12.78 -17.23 -6.60
CA TYR A 177 12.58 -18.26 -5.57
C TYR A 177 11.99 -19.58 -6.14
N GLY A 178 12.03 -19.78 -7.46
CA GLY A 178 11.54 -21.01 -8.09
C GLY A 178 10.02 -21.18 -8.09
N GLY A 179 9.26 -20.14 -7.73
CA GLY A 179 7.80 -20.08 -7.90
C GLY A 179 7.00 -20.35 -6.63
N SER A 180 7.65 -20.67 -5.52
CA SER A 180 6.97 -20.93 -4.25
C SER A 180 7.15 -19.76 -3.27
N ALA A 181 6.07 -19.36 -2.62
CA ALA A 181 6.10 -18.42 -1.50
C ALA A 181 6.86 -19.00 -0.29
N LEU A 182 6.93 -20.34 -0.14
CA LEU A 182 7.70 -20.99 0.92
C LEU A 182 9.21 -20.81 0.75
N ASN A 183 9.68 -20.67 -0.50
CA ASN A 183 11.08 -20.42 -0.82
C ASN A 183 11.42 -18.92 -0.72
N ALA A 184 10.40 -18.06 -0.63
CA ALA A 184 10.58 -16.63 -0.48
C ALA A 184 10.98 -16.30 0.96
N ARG A 185 11.70 -15.20 1.11
CA ARG A 185 12.15 -14.76 2.43
C ARG A 185 11.00 -14.11 3.19
N ARG A 186 10.84 -14.49 4.45
CA ARG A 186 10.11 -13.72 5.46
C ARG A 186 10.93 -12.49 5.86
#